data_AF-A0A953U729-F1
#
_entry.id   AF-A0A953U729-F1
#
_cell.length_a   1.000
_cell.length_b   1.000
_cell.length_c   1.000
_cell.angle_alpha   90.00
_cell.angle_beta   90.00
_cell.angle_gamma   90.00
#
_symmetry.space_group_name_H-M   'P 1'
#
loop_
_entity.id
_entity.type
_entity.pdbx_description
1 polymer ?
#
loop_
_entity_poly.entity_id
_entity_poly.type
_entity_poly.pdbx_seq_one_letter_code
_entity_poly.pdbx_strand_id
1 'polypeptide(L)' 'MNAYEITLHATDSIYVLASTKYRALELVGDYLADAGRPDVLESGKFVVRQLDLSEEQILRPERCRACPLDV' A
#
# COMPACT_ATOMS: atom_id res chain seq x y z
N MET A 1 -4.20 11.10 10.11
CA MET A 1 -4.49 10.30 8.89
C MET A 1 -3.20 9.58 8.54
N ASN A 2 -3.25 8.28 8.28
CA ASN A 2 -2.06 7.46 8.05
C ASN A 2 -2.02 7.03 6.58
N ALA A 3 -0.82 6.90 6.03
CA ALA A 3 -0.62 6.31 4.72
C ALA A 3 -0.38 4.81 4.84
N TYR A 4 -1.01 4.03 3.97
CA TYR A 4 -0.82 2.59 3.88
C TYR A 4 -0.45 2.21 2.45
N GLU A 5 0.53 1.32 2.31
CA GLU A 5 0.87 0.60 1.09
C GLU A 5 0.26 -0.80 1.19
N ILE A 6 -0.57 -1.17 0.21
CA ILE A 6 -1.12 -2.50 0.04
C ILE A 6 -0.49 -3.11 -1.21
N THR A 7 0.43 -4.05 -1.02
CA THR A 7 1.08 -4.77 -2.12
C THR A 7 0.30 -6.04 -2.41
N LEU A 8 -0.24 -6.15 -3.62
CA LEU A 8 -0.98 -7.28 -4.17
C LEU A 8 -0.04 -8.15 -5.00
N HIS A 9 -0.03 -9.46 -4.75
CA HIS A 9 0.71 -10.47 -5.51
C HIS A 9 2.21 -10.17 -5.73
N ALA A 10 2.81 -9.34 -4.88
CA ALA A 10 4.18 -8.85 -5.00
C ALA A 10 4.50 -8.08 -6.30
N THR A 11 3.47 -7.57 -7.00
CA THR A 11 3.64 -6.83 -8.27
C THR A 11 2.97 -5.47 -8.26
N ASP A 12 1.78 -5.35 -7.66
CA ASP A 12 1.01 -4.11 -7.68
C ASP A 12 0.96 -3.51 -6.27
N SER A 13 1.23 -2.22 -6.14
CA SER A 13 1.11 -1.50 -4.86
C SER A 13 0.02 -0.43 -4.96
N ILE A 14 -0.93 -0.45 -4.03
CA ILE A 14 -1.96 0.56 -3.86
C ILE A 14 -1.65 1.38 -2.62
N TYR A 15 -1.61 2.71 -2.78
CA TYR A 15 -1.39 3.64 -1.69
C TYR A 15 -2.70 4.28 -1.28
N VAL A 16 -3.04 4.23 0.01
CA VAL A 16 -4.30 4.77 0.53
C VAL A 16 -4.07 5.55 1.82
N LEU A 17 -4.76 6.68 1.95
CA LEU A 17 -4.83 7.43 3.20
C LEU A 17 -6.06 6.97 3.98
N ALA A 18 -5.85 6.46 5.20
CA ALA A 18 -6.92 5.97 6.05
C ALA A 18 -6.64 6.28 7.53
N SER A 19 -7.68 6.25 8.36
CA SER A 19 -7.54 6.39 9.81
C SER A 19 -6.90 5.16 10.46
N THR A 20 -7.19 3.97 9.93
CA THR A 20 -6.71 2.69 10.45
C THR A 20 -6.38 1.72 9.31
N LYS A 21 -5.61 0.67 9.63
CA LYS A 21 -5.32 -0.44 8.72
C LYS A 21 -6.60 -1.12 8.20
N TYR A 22 -7.60 -1.32 9.06
CA TYR A 22 -8.86 -1.95 8.65
C TYR A 22 -9.60 -1.08 7.64
N ARG A 23 -9.66 0.24 7.87
CA ARG A 23 -10.29 1.16 6.92
C ARG A 23 -9.55 1.22 5.58
N ALA A 24 -8.23 1.12 5.60
CA ALA A 24 -7.44 1.01 4.37
C ALA A 24 -7.82 -0.24 3.55
N LEU A 25 -8.02 -1.37 4.22
CA LEU A 25 -8.42 -2.61 3.55
C LEU A 25 -9.83 -2.57 2.99
N GLU A 26 -10.78 -2.00 3.72
CA GLU A 26 -12.15 -1.78 3.21
C GLU A 26 -12.12 -0.94 1.92
N LEU A 27 -11.41 0.20 1.94
CA LEU A 27 -11.33 1.09 0.78
C LEU A 27 -10.68 0.42 -0.44
N VAL A 28 -9.63 -0.38 -0.23
CA VAL A 28 -8.99 -1.14 -1.31
C VAL A 28 -9.90 -2.26 -1.80
N GLY A 29 -10.64 -2.91 -0.91
CA GLY A 29 -11.63 -3.93 -1.27
C GLY A 29 -12.74 -3.37 -2.13
N ASP A 30 -13.33 -2.25 -1.72
CA ASP A 30 -14.38 -1.55 -2.47
C ASP A 30 -13.87 -1.15 -3.86
N TYR A 31 -12.66 -0.56 -3.93
CA TYR A 31 -12.02 -0.19 -5.21
C TYR A 31 -11.82 -1.40 -6.14
N LEU A 32 -11.35 -2.52 -5.60
CA LEU A 32 -11.11 -3.73 -6.40
C LEU A 32 -12.41 -4.39 -6.84
N ALA A 33 -13.45 -4.39 -6.01
CA ALA A 33 -14.77 -4.88 -6.35
C ALA A 33 -15.37 -4.06 -7.51
N ASP A 34 -15.31 -2.73 -7.44
CA ASP A 34 -15.77 -1.83 -8.51
C ASP A 34 -14.95 -2.00 -9.80
N ALA A 35 -13.66 -2.35 -9.69
CA ALA A 35 -12.80 -2.69 -10.81
C ALA A 35 -13.01 -4.12 -11.37
N GLY A 36 -13.99 -4.87 -10.85
CA GLY A 36 -14.31 -6.23 -11.30
C GLY A 36 -13.31 -7.30 -10.85
N ARG A 37 -12.54 -7.04 -9.78
CA ARG A 37 -11.53 -7.94 -9.20
C ARG A 37 -11.71 -8.17 -7.69
N PRO A 38 -12.91 -8.55 -7.21
CA PRO A 38 -13.19 -8.67 -5.77
C PRO A 38 -12.30 -9.70 -5.04
N ASP A 39 -11.91 -10.78 -5.72
CA ASP A 39 -11.22 -11.93 -5.11
C ASP A 39 -9.73 -11.68 -4.82
N VAL A 40 -9.19 -10.54 -5.25
CA VAL A 40 -7.75 -10.25 -5.17
C VAL A 40 -7.27 -10.17 -3.72
N LEU A 41 -8.05 -9.57 -2.82
CA LEU A 41 -7.73 -9.53 -1.39
C LEU A 41 -8.00 -10.87 -0.69
N GLU A 42 -9.03 -11.62 -1.09
CA GLU A 42 -9.36 -12.90 -0.45
C GLU A 42 -8.29 -13.97 -0.69
N SER A 43 -7.50 -13.84 -1.75
CA SER A 43 -6.43 -14.76 -2.09
C SER A 43 -5.31 -14.88 -1.05
N GLY A 44 -5.29 -14.01 -0.02
CA GLY A 44 -4.27 -14.00 1.04
C GLY A 44 -2.87 -13.61 0.54
N LYS A 45 -2.74 -13.19 -0.72
CA LYS A 45 -1.48 -12.79 -1.35
C LYS A 45 -1.32 -11.27 -1.35
N PHE A 46 -1.56 -10.64 -0.20
CA PHE A 46 -1.31 -9.21 -0.06
C PHE A 46 -0.57 -8.88 1.24
N VAL A 47 0.20 -7.80 1.19
CA VAL A 47 0.93 -7.26 2.33
C VAL A 47 0.45 -5.85 2.57
N VAL A 48 0.21 -5.49 3.84
CA VAL A 48 -0.17 -4.13 4.24
C VAL A 48 0.92 -3.55 5.11
N ARG A 49 1.45 -2.39 4.71
CA ARG A 49 2.46 -1.64 5.44
C ARG A 49 1.95 -0.23 5.71
N GLN A 50 2.09 0.23 6.95
CA GLN A 50 1.91 1.65 7.24
C GLN A 50 3.18 2.39 6.83
N LEU A 51 3.03 3.46 6.06
CA LEU A 51 4.12 4.31 5.63
C LEU A 51 4.26 5.49 6.59
N ASP A 52 5.50 5.79 6.96
CA ASP A 52 5.83 7.06 7.57
C ASP A 52 5.97 8.11 6.46
N LEU A 53 5.04 9.08 6.44
CA LEU A 53 5.05 10.18 5.47
C LEU A 53 6.17 11.19 5.75
N SER A 54 6.73 11.19 6.97
CA SER A 54 7.84 12.07 7.34
C SER A 54 9.18 11.58 6.81
N GLU A 55 9.30 10.29 6.51
CA GLU A 55 10.44 9.73 5.79
C GLU A 55 10.19 9.88 4.27
N GLU A 56 11.15 10.43 3.53
CA GLU A 56 11.12 10.60 2.05
C GLU A 56 10.95 9.28 1.24
N GLN A 57 10.68 8.16 1.91
CA GLN A 57 10.63 6.80 1.36
C GLN A 57 9.52 6.58 0.32
N ILE A 58 8.48 7.42 0.31
CA ILE A 58 7.31 7.27 -0.58
C ILE A 58 7.64 7.66 -2.02
N LEU A 59 8.62 8.56 -2.21
CA LEU A 59 9.04 9.01 -3.54
C LEU A 59 10.13 8.12 -4.17
N ARG A 60 10.61 7.10 -3.45
CA ARG A 60 11.74 6.30 -3.90
C ARG A 60 11.28 4.99 -4.57
N PRO A 61 11.70 4.71 -5.82
CA PRO A 61 11.58 3.40 -6.43
C PRO A 61 12.16 2.33 -5.49
N GLU A 62 11.62 1.09 -5.51
CA GLU A 62 12.01 0.04 -4.56
C GLU A 62 13.53 -0.17 -4.44
N ARG A 63 14.27 -0.04 -5.54
CA ARG A 63 15.74 -0.16 -5.58
C ARG A 63 16.49 0.95 -4.83
N CYS A 64 15.84 2.08 -4.58
CA CYS A 64 16.42 3.27 -3.96
C CYS A 64 15.94 3.50 -2.51
N ARG A 65 15.00 2.69 -1.99
CA ARG A 65 14.51 2.81 -0.61
C ARG A 65 15.59 2.53 0.45
N ALA A 66 16.57 1.68 0.12
CA ALA A 66 17.71 1.35 0.99
C ALA A 66 18.96 2.23 0.73
N CYS A 67 18.93 3.11 -0.27
CA CYS A 67 20.05 4.00 -0.52
C CYS A 67 20.13 5.07 0.57
N PRO A 68 21.33 5.40 1.07
CA PRO A 68 21.49 6.53 1.97
C PRO A 68 20.93 7.79 1.31
N LEU A 69 20.23 8.59 2.10
CA LEU A 69 19.96 9.99 1.77
C LEU A 69 21.33 10.67 1.80
N ASP A 70 21.88 11.03 0.63
CA ASP A 70 23.13 11.79 0.60
C ASP A 70 22.98 13.05 1.48
N VAL A 71 23.97 13.23 2.36
CA VAL A 71 24.14 14.32 3.34
C VAL A 71 24.56 15.60 2.63
#